data_AF-A0A3S3NWA2-F1
#
_entry.id   AF-A0A3S3NWA2-F1
#
_cell.length_a   1.000
_cell.length_b   1.000
_cell.length_c   1.000
_cell.angle_alpha   90.00
_cell.angle_beta   90.00
_cell.angle_gamma   90.00
#
_symmetry.space_group_name_H-M   'P 1'
#
loop_
_entity.id
_entity.type
_entity.pdbx_description
1 polymer ?
#
loop_
_entity_poly.entity_id
_entity_poly.type
_entity_poly.pdbx_seq_one_letter_code
_entity_poly.pdbx_strand_id
1 'polypeptide(L)'
;GARILKASHFDYEFFLGHKIKFICVATGDPMPRITWFKDGIELFSHPYLQISEWRINKRIIKSKLEIDPARQMDSGQYECQANNKHTIDSRLFKADF
;
A
#
# COMPACT_ATOMS: atom_id res chain seq x y z
N GLY A 1 -12.26 12.47 8.84
CA GLY A 1 -12.00 11.01 8.86
C GLY A 1 -10.61 10.72 8.36
N ALA A 2 -10.28 9.44 8.18
CA ALA A 2 -9.08 9.04 7.46
C ALA A 2 -9.11 9.60 6.02
N ARG A 3 -7.95 9.99 5.50
CA ARG A 3 -7.78 10.49 4.13
C ARG A 3 -6.40 10.12 3.60
N ILE A 4 -6.34 9.52 2.42
CA ILE A 4 -5.11 9.23 1.70
C ILE A 4 -4.64 10.50 0.99
N LEU A 5 -3.42 10.92 1.30
CA LEU A 5 -2.74 12.10 0.76
C LEU A 5 -1.91 11.77 -0.49
N LYS A 6 -1.29 10.58 -0.50
CA LYS A 6 -0.46 10.10 -1.59
C LYS A 6 -0.55 8.58 -1.64
N ALA A 7 -0.76 8.02 -2.83
CA ALA A 7 -0.64 6.59 -3.07
C ALA A 7 0.19 6.37 -4.34
N SER A 8 0.80 5.19 -4.49
CA SER A 8 1.31 4.76 -5.78
C SER A 8 0.19 4.80 -6.81
N HIS A 9 0.48 5.38 -7.97
CA HIS A 9 -0.39 5.38 -9.14
C HIS A 9 0.38 4.70 -10.26
N PHE A 10 -0.28 3.79 -10.96
CA PHE A 10 0.39 2.90 -11.90
C PHE A 10 0.22 3.38 -13.32
N ASP A 11 1.26 4.04 -13.82
CA ASP A 11 1.56 4.13 -15.25
C ASP A 11 2.97 3.55 -15.53
N TYR A 12 3.51 2.70 -14.62
CA TYR A 12 4.82 2.08 -14.77
C TYR A 12 4.73 0.57 -14.55
N GLU A 13 5.04 -0.21 -15.59
CA GLU A 13 5.21 -1.66 -15.53
C GLU A 13 6.36 -2.03 -14.60
N PHE A 14 6.26 -3.18 -13.93
CA PHE A 14 7.37 -3.73 -13.15
C PHE A 14 8.14 -4.79 -13.93
N PHE A 15 9.45 -4.91 -13.67
CA PHE A 15 10.27 -5.93 -14.31
C PHE A 15 10.37 -7.17 -13.43
N LEU A 16 10.17 -8.34 -14.04
CA LEU A 16 10.38 -9.63 -13.35
C LEU A 16 11.82 -9.71 -12.79
N GLY A 17 11.96 -10.35 -11.63
CA GLY A 17 13.24 -10.47 -10.93
C GLY A 17 13.71 -9.18 -10.23
N HIS A 18 13.05 -8.04 -10.45
CA HIS A 18 13.41 -6.77 -9.82
C HIS A 18 12.52 -6.46 -8.61
N LYS A 19 12.92 -5.44 -7.86
CA LYS A 19 12.20 -4.98 -6.68
C LYS A 19 11.05 -4.05 -7.04
N ILE A 20 9.85 -4.33 -6.52
CA ILE A 20 8.67 -3.47 -6.65
C ILE A 20 8.42 -2.74 -5.33
N LYS A 21 7.99 -1.48 -5.39
CA LYS A 21 7.69 -0.67 -4.21
C LYS A 21 6.38 0.10 -4.38
N PHE A 22 5.44 -0.11 -3.47
CA PHE A 22 4.24 0.69 -3.33
C PHE A 22 4.31 1.58 -2.11
N ILE A 23 3.74 2.78 -2.22
CA ILE A 23 3.67 3.74 -1.12
C ILE A 23 2.23 4.17 -0.89
N CYS A 24 1.90 4.41 0.37
CA CYS A 24 0.66 5.03 0.76
C CYS A 24 0.90 5.95 1.95
N VAL A 25 0.40 7.17 1.88
CA VAL A 25 0.50 8.19 2.93
C VAL A 25 -0.91 8.63 3.25
N ALA A 26 -1.30 8.49 4.51
CA ALA A 26 -2.63 8.82 4.98
C ALA A 26 -2.57 9.74 6.19
N THR A 27 -3.61 10.54 6.37
CA THR A 27 -3.82 11.39 7.54
C THR A 27 -5.17 11.15 8.18
N GLY A 28 -5.28 11.44 9.48
CA GLY A 28 -6.53 11.42 10.21
C GLY A 28 -6.33 11.77 11.67
N ASP A 29 -7.44 12.08 12.33
CA ASP A 29 -7.51 12.22 13.79
C ASP A 29 -8.75 11.45 14.26
N PRO A 30 -8.60 10.26 14.89
CA PRO A 30 -7.36 9.55 15.21
C PRO A 30 -6.55 9.16 13.97
N MET A 31 -5.23 9.01 14.14
CA MET A 31 -4.33 8.56 13.07
C MET A 31 -4.81 7.23 12.49
N PRO A 32 -4.91 7.09 11.15
CA PRO A 32 -5.45 5.89 10.54
C PRO A 32 -4.47 4.72 10.62
N ARG A 33 -5.01 3.51 10.51
CA ARG A 33 -4.24 2.30 10.19
C ARG A 33 -4.25 2.10 8.69
N ILE A 34 -3.10 1.76 8.11
CA ILE A 34 -3.02 1.37 6.70
C ILE A 34 -3.06 -0.15 6.58
N THR A 35 -3.89 -0.65 5.67
CA THR A 35 -3.94 -2.06 5.28
C THR A 35 -3.76 -2.17 3.77
N TRP A 36 -2.96 -3.13 3.33
CA TRP A 36 -2.73 -3.40 1.92
C TRP A 36 -3.52 -4.62 1.48
N PHE A 37 -4.09 -4.57 0.27
CA PHE A 37 -4.76 -5.70 -0.35
C PHE A 37 -4.22 -5.96 -1.76
N LYS A 38 -4.31 -7.22 -2.21
CA LYS A 38 -4.14 -7.63 -3.60
C LYS A 38 -5.34 -8.48 -3.99
N ASP A 39 -6.03 -8.08 -5.05
CA ASP A 39 -7.21 -8.76 -5.58
C ASP A 39 -8.29 -8.99 -4.50
N GLY A 40 -8.43 -8.03 -3.58
CA GLY A 40 -9.37 -8.08 -2.44
C GLY A 40 -8.87 -8.86 -1.22
N ILE A 41 -7.68 -9.47 -1.28
CA ILE A 41 -7.10 -10.27 -0.19
C ILE A 41 -6.11 -9.41 0.60
N GLU A 42 -6.24 -9.36 1.93
CA GLU A 42 -5.32 -8.63 2.81
C GLU A 42 -3.90 -9.22 2.73
N LEU A 43 -2.92 -8.34 2.59
CA LEU A 43 -1.50 -8.71 2.51
C LEU A 43 -0.83 -8.58 3.87
N PHE A 44 0.05 -9.54 4.17
CA PHE A 44 0.87 -9.58 5.37
C PHE A 44 2.33 -9.78 5.00
N SER A 45 3.24 -9.23 5.80
CA SER A 45 4.68 -9.41 5.58
C SER A 45 5.07 -10.89 5.62
N HIS A 46 5.87 -11.31 4.64
CA HIS A 46 6.46 -12.65 4.51
C HIS A 46 7.82 -12.54 3.78
N PRO A 47 8.62 -13.62 3.63
CA PRO A 47 10.00 -13.49 3.13
C PRO A 47 10.20 -12.75 1.79
N TYR A 48 9.19 -12.71 0.91
CA TYR A 48 9.24 -12.05 -0.40
C TYR A 48 8.43 -10.76 -0.48
N LEU A 49 7.76 -10.37 0.61
CA LEU A 49 6.88 -9.21 0.68
C LEU A 49 7.00 -8.55 2.05
N GLN A 50 7.43 -7.29 2.08
CA GLN A 50 7.66 -6.57 3.33
C GLN A 50 6.80 -5.31 3.39
N ILE A 51 6.05 -5.14 4.48
CA ILE A 51 5.30 -3.93 4.79
C ILE A 51 6.06 -3.17 5.87
N SER A 52 6.34 -1.89 5.62
CA SER A 52 7.05 -1.00 6.54
C SER A 52 6.24 0.28 6.77
N GLU A 53 6.13 0.71 8.02
CA GLU A 53 5.35 1.91 8.39
C GLU A 53 6.19 2.95 9.11
N TRP A 54 5.92 4.22 8.83
CA TRP A 54 6.55 5.37 9.47
C TRP A 54 5.48 6.38 9.89
N ARG A 55 5.48 6.73 11.18
CA ARG A 55 4.66 7.84 11.69
C ARG A 55 5.42 9.14 11.44
N ILE A 56 4.90 9.97 10.54
CA ILE A 56 5.48 11.27 10.21
C ILE A 56 5.18 12.27 11.32
N ASN A 57 3.96 12.23 11.87
CA ASN A 57 3.55 12.99 13.06
C ASN A 57 2.33 12.31 13.72
N LYS A 58 1.67 12.97 14.67
CA LYS A 58 0.50 12.44 15.41
C LYS A 58 -0.71 12.10 14.53
N ARG A 59 -0.78 12.61 13.31
CA ARG A 59 -1.92 12.47 12.39
C ARG A 59 -1.56 11.79 11.08
N ILE A 60 -0.29 11.71 10.70
CA ILE A 60 0.17 11.26 9.38
C ILE A 60 1.01 9.99 9.52
N ILE A 61 0.63 8.97 8.76
CA ILE A 61 1.33 7.69 8.63
C ILE A 61 1.68 7.45 7.16
N LYS A 62 2.87 6.91 6.92
CA LYS A 62 3.34 6.40 5.63
C LYS A 62 3.51 4.89 5.75
N SER A 63 2.99 4.14 4.80
CA SER A 63 3.22 2.71 4.64
C SER A 63 3.89 2.45 3.29
N LYS A 64 4.83 1.50 3.25
CA LYS A 64 5.49 1.01 2.05
C LYS A 64 5.34 -0.50 1.97
N LEU A 65 4.85 -1.00 0.85
CA LEU A 65 4.82 -2.42 0.51
C LEU A 65 5.93 -2.69 -0.50
N GLU A 66 6.80 -3.65 -0.23
CA GLU A 66 7.96 -3.99 -1.06
C GLU A 66 7.93 -5.48 -1.41
N ILE A 67 8.04 -5.82 -2.70
CA ILE A 67 8.11 -7.20 -3.20
C ILE A 67 9.47 -7.39 -3.86
N ASP A 68 10.20 -8.42 -3.45
CA ASP A 68 11.57 -8.68 -3.90
C ASP A 68 11.92 -10.18 -3.80
N PRO A 69 12.18 -10.88 -4.93
CA PRO A 69 12.03 -10.42 -6.32
C PRO A 69 10.58 -10.45 -6.82
N ALA A 70 10.26 -9.59 -7.80
CA ALA A 70 9.01 -9.61 -8.54
C ALA A 70 8.82 -10.91 -9.34
N ARG A 71 7.62 -11.47 -9.27
CA ARG A 71 7.19 -12.66 -10.03
C ARG A 71 5.92 -12.35 -10.82
N GLN A 72 5.64 -13.18 -11.81
CA GLN A 72 4.44 -13.05 -12.64
C GLN A 72 3.14 -13.06 -11.81
N MET A 73 3.11 -13.83 -10.72
CA MET A 73 1.95 -13.90 -9.81
C MET A 73 1.71 -12.63 -8.98
N ASP A 74 2.67 -11.71 -8.95
CA ASP A 74 2.55 -10.43 -8.25
C ASP A 74 1.78 -9.40 -9.10
N SER A 75 1.38 -9.71 -10.34
CA SER A 75 0.40 -8.91 -11.06
C SER A 75 -0.98 -8.98 -10.41
N GLY A 76 -1.70 -7.87 -10.45
CA GLY A 76 -3.06 -7.79 -9.93
C GLY A 76 -3.48 -6.38 -9.55
N GLN A 77 -4.67 -6.27 -8.98
CA GLN A 77 -5.20 -5.02 -8.47
C GLN A 77 -4.82 -4.87 -7.00
N TYR A 78 -4.02 -3.86 -6.69
CA TYR A 78 -3.60 -3.55 -5.33
C TYR A 78 -4.45 -2.42 -4.76
N GLU A 79 -4.67 -2.48 -3.45
CA GLU A 79 -5.38 -1.46 -2.69
C GLU A 79 -4.57 -1.03 -1.48
N CYS A 80 -4.46 0.28 -1.26
CA CYS A 80 -4.17 0.81 0.06
C CYS A 80 -5.47 1.30 0.69
N GLN A 81 -5.79 0.80 1.87
CA GLN A 81 -6.92 1.25 2.67
C GLN A 81 -6.43 1.95 3.94
N ALA A 82 -6.89 3.18 4.17
CA ALA A 82 -6.65 3.94 5.38
C ALA A 82 -7.94 3.99 6.22
N ASN A 83 -7.92 3.36 7.39
CA ASN A 83 -9.09 3.22 8.26
C ASN A 83 -8.88 3.94 9.60
N ASN A 84 -9.85 4.76 9.99
CA ASN A 84 -9.99 5.21 11.37
C ASN A 84 -11.46 5.16 11.84
N LYS A 85 -11.71 5.47 13.12
CA LYS A 85 -13.05 5.40 13.73
C LYS A 85 -14.15 6.26 13.07
N HIS A 86 -13.78 7.14 12.13
CA HIS A 86 -14.70 8.06 11.48
C HIS A 86 -14.95 7.72 10.01
N THR A 87 -13.94 7.24 9.29
CA THR A 87 -14.01 7.04 7.83
C THR A 87 -12.95 6.04 7.38
N ILE A 88 -13.24 5.36 6.29
CA ILE A 88 -12.30 4.56 5.50
C ILE A 88 -12.09 5.27 4.17
N ASP A 89 -10.84 5.54 3.79
CA ASP A 89 -10.48 6.02 2.45
C ASP A 89 -9.58 4.96 1.80
N SER A 90 -9.76 4.69 0.51
CA SER A 90 -8.96 3.71 -0.21
C SER A 90 -8.52 4.18 -1.60
N ARG A 91 -7.38 3.65 -2.05
CA ARG A 91 -6.84 3.90 -3.40
C ARG A 91 -6.47 2.57 -4.03
N LEU A 92 -7.04 2.35 -5.22
CA LEU A 92 -6.81 1.19 -6.06
C LEU A 92 -5.83 1.54 -7.17
N PHE A 93 -4.96 0.60 -7.50
CA PHE A 93 -4.07 0.70 -8.64
C PHE A 93 -3.74 -0.68 -9.20
N LYS A 94 -3.48 -0.76 -10.50
CA LYS A 94 -3.21 -2.01 -11.20
C LYS A 94 -1.71 -2.21 -11.37
N ALA A 95 -1.17 -3.34 -10.96
CA ALA A 95 0.22 -3.72 -11.19
C ALA A 95 0.30 -4.81 -12.26
N ASP A 96 1.00 -4.53 -13.35
CA ASP A 96 1.29 -5.47 -14.44
C ASP A 96 2.80 -5.44 -14.79
N PHE A 97 3.29 -6.48 -15.45
CA PHE A 97 4.67 -6.63 -15.95
C PHE A 97 4.68 -6.93 -17.46
#